data_AF-A0A9X2KVC4-F1
#
_entry.id   AF-A0A9X2KVC4-F1
#
_cell.length_a   1.000
_cell.length_b   1.000
_cell.length_c   1.000
_cell.angle_alpha   90.00
_cell.angle_beta   90.00
_cell.angle_gamma   90.00
#
_symmetry.space_group_name_H-M   'P 1'
#
loop_
_entity.id
_entity.type
_entity.pdbx_description
1 polymer ?
#
loop_
_entity_poly.entity_id
_entity_poly.type
_entity_poly.pdbx_seq_one_letter_code
_entity_poly.pdbx_strand_id
1 'polypeptide(L)'
;MKFAEKKKTIELLEKLRLRNYKSAFIYRIAYMNEKRLAIRSLYFNLHKQKLEFLKEIENTIEQLKKEISPIQDPKLLAFYKRKRCELNHYYLKYKMTESFERIFKRELNSYKKYQKYLSKINHACVRELLLSHKHELKKNLQKMDHTGLGKFQIA
;
A
#
# COMPACT_ATOMS: atom_id res chain seq x y z
N MET A 1 21.59 9.87 9.40
CA MET A 1 20.98 9.95 8.06
C MET A 1 20.82 11.41 7.67
N LYS A 2 21.18 11.81 6.44
CA LYS A 2 21.17 13.24 6.02
C LYS A 2 19.72 13.74 5.83
N PHE A 3 19.46 15.02 6.05
CA PHE A 3 18.13 15.64 5.86
C PHE A 3 17.51 15.32 4.49
N ALA A 4 18.31 15.41 3.42
CA ALA A 4 17.88 15.09 2.06
C ALA A 4 17.39 13.63 1.90
N GLU A 5 17.99 12.69 2.63
CA GLU A 5 17.58 11.29 2.62
C GLU A 5 16.26 11.09 3.36
N LYS A 6 16.04 11.80 4.48
CA LYS A 6 14.77 11.77 5.22
C LYS A 6 13.63 12.33 4.37
N LYS A 7 13.85 13.45 3.69
CA LYS A 7 12.91 14.02 2.72
C LYS A 7 12.56 13.03 1.60
N LYS A 8 13.56 12.43 0.95
CA LYS A 8 13.33 11.39 -0.08
C LYS A 8 12.54 10.20 0.47
N THR A 9 12.82 9.78 1.69
CA THR A 9 12.12 8.68 2.36
C THR A 9 10.64 9.01 2.59
N ILE A 10 10.34 10.21 3.10
CA ILE A 10 8.97 10.70 3.27
C ILE A 10 8.22 10.76 1.93
N GLU A 11 8.85 11.24 0.86
CA GLU A 11 8.24 11.27 -0.48
C GLU A 11 7.91 9.86 -1.01
N LEU A 12 8.77 8.88 -0.75
CA LEU A 12 8.53 7.48 -1.11
C LEU A 12 7.38 6.89 -0.28
N LEU A 13 7.33 7.17 1.02
CA LEU A 13 6.25 6.76 1.91
C LEU A 13 4.90 7.36 1.48
N GLU A 14 4.84 8.63 1.09
CA GLU A 14 3.62 9.23 0.55
C GLU A 14 3.14 8.56 -0.75
N LYS A 15 4.07 8.20 -1.64
CA LYS A 15 3.75 7.42 -2.85
C LYS A 15 3.19 6.03 -2.50
N LEU A 16 3.68 5.40 -1.43
CA LEU A 16 3.13 4.13 -0.94
C LEU A 16 1.76 4.34 -0.30
N ARG A 17 1.57 5.38 0.50
CA ARG A 17 0.30 5.72 1.15
C ARG A 17 -0.82 5.83 0.12
N LEU A 18 -0.66 6.65 -0.91
CA LEU A 18 -1.66 6.80 -1.96
C LEU A 18 -1.97 5.49 -2.70
N ARG A 19 -0.94 4.66 -2.95
CA ARG A 19 -1.11 3.36 -3.61
C ARG A 19 -1.90 2.38 -2.74
N ASN A 20 -1.58 2.32 -1.44
CA ASN A 20 -2.26 1.46 -0.49
C ASN A 20 -3.71 1.89 -0.30
N TYR A 21 -3.97 3.20 -0.21
CA TYR A 21 -5.33 3.75 -0.16
C TYR A 21 -6.17 3.32 -1.37
N LYS A 22 -5.62 3.48 -2.58
CA LYS A 22 -6.28 3.04 -3.82
C LYS A 22 -6.53 1.54 -3.87
N SER A 23 -5.66 0.74 -3.26
CA SER A 23 -5.79 -0.72 -3.24
C SER A 23 -6.77 -1.19 -2.17
N ALA A 24 -6.74 -0.59 -0.98
CA ALA A 24 -7.73 -0.80 0.07
C ALA A 24 -9.14 -0.56 -0.45
N PHE A 25 -9.35 0.54 -1.18
CA PHE A 25 -10.65 0.84 -1.78
C PHE A 25 -11.11 -0.23 -2.79
N ILE A 26 -10.22 -0.68 -3.67
CA ILE A 26 -10.55 -1.74 -4.63
C ILE A 26 -10.89 -3.04 -3.92
N TYR A 27 -10.12 -3.41 -2.89
CA TYR A 27 -10.38 -4.64 -2.13
C TYR A 27 -11.68 -4.54 -1.34
N ARG A 28 -12.07 -3.32 -0.93
CA ARG A 28 -13.38 -3.06 -0.36
C ARG A 28 -14.51 -3.42 -1.33
N ILE A 29 -14.46 -2.86 -2.53
CA ILE A 29 -15.45 -3.15 -3.57
C ILE A 29 -15.45 -4.64 -3.92
N ALA A 30 -14.26 -5.22 -4.09
CA ALA A 30 -14.12 -6.63 -4.45
C ALA A 30 -14.75 -7.56 -3.40
N TYR A 31 -14.53 -7.32 -2.10
CA TYR A 31 -15.17 -8.15 -1.07
C TYR A 31 -16.69 -7.91 -1.01
N MET A 32 -17.18 -6.69 -1.27
CA MET A 32 -18.61 -6.40 -1.24
C MET A 32 -19.36 -7.10 -2.38
N ASN A 33 -18.71 -7.25 -3.54
CA ASN A 33 -19.31 -7.81 -4.74
C ASN A 33 -19.08 -9.33 -4.92
N GLU A 34 -18.16 -9.93 -4.16
CA GLU A 34 -17.81 -11.34 -4.29
C GLU A 34 -18.78 -12.23 -3.49
N LYS A 35 -19.40 -13.21 -4.18
CA LYS A 35 -20.35 -14.15 -3.58
C LYS A 35 -19.63 -15.36 -2.97
N ARG A 36 -18.47 -15.76 -3.51
CA ARG A 36 -17.73 -16.94 -3.07
C ARG A 36 -17.03 -16.63 -1.74
N LEU A 37 -17.45 -17.29 -0.67
CA LEU A 37 -17.01 -17.01 0.70
C LEU A 37 -15.49 -16.99 0.88
N ALA A 38 -14.78 -17.97 0.30
CA ALA A 38 -13.33 -18.08 0.42
C ALA A 38 -12.59 -16.86 -0.20
N ILE A 39 -13.02 -16.43 -1.38
CA ILE A 39 -12.45 -15.27 -2.08
C ILE A 39 -12.87 -13.97 -1.38
N ARG A 40 -14.12 -13.89 -0.92
CA ARG A 40 -14.61 -12.76 -0.15
C ARG A 40 -13.78 -12.53 1.10
N SER A 41 -13.50 -13.60 1.85
CA SER A 41 -12.63 -13.58 3.04
C SER A 41 -11.21 -13.15 2.69
N LEU A 42 -10.65 -13.65 1.58
CA LEU A 42 -9.35 -13.18 1.08
C LEU A 42 -9.35 -11.66 0.81
N TYR A 43 -10.31 -11.13 0.06
CA TYR A 43 -10.39 -9.69 -0.24
C TYR A 43 -10.60 -8.85 1.00
N PHE A 44 -11.40 -9.34 1.96
CA PHE A 44 -11.58 -8.67 3.25
C PHE A 44 -10.25 -8.58 4.03
N ASN A 45 -9.50 -9.68 4.09
CA ASN A 45 -8.19 -9.70 4.75
C ASN A 45 -7.19 -8.77 4.05
N LEU A 46 -7.17 -8.78 2.71
CA LEU A 46 -6.36 -7.83 1.93
C LEU A 46 -6.76 -6.38 2.24
N HIS A 47 -8.05 -6.08 2.30
CA HIS A 47 -8.54 -4.75 2.64
C HIS A 47 -8.05 -4.30 4.03
N LYS A 48 -8.23 -5.14 5.05
CA LYS A 48 -7.81 -4.88 6.43
C LYS A 48 -6.31 -4.61 6.52
N GLN A 49 -5.49 -5.46 5.91
CA GLN A 49 -4.03 -5.29 5.87
C GLN A 49 -3.61 -3.96 5.23
N LYS A 50 -4.27 -3.53 4.13
CA LYS A 50 -3.96 -2.24 3.52
C LYS A 50 -4.32 -1.06 4.43
N LEU A 51 -5.40 -1.15 5.20
CA LEU A 51 -5.78 -0.11 6.16
C LEU A 51 -4.81 -0.04 7.34
N GLU A 52 -4.38 -1.18 7.86
CA GLU A 52 -3.37 -1.24 8.93
C GLU A 52 -2.05 -0.65 8.46
N PHE A 53 -1.58 -1.06 7.27
CA PHE A 53 -0.36 -0.50 6.71
C PHE A 53 -0.44 1.01 6.45
N LEU A 54 -1.61 1.53 6.07
CA LEU A 54 -1.80 2.97 5.92
C LEU A 54 -1.56 3.71 7.23
N LYS A 55 -2.10 3.21 8.35
CA LYS A 55 -1.90 3.81 9.67
C LYS A 55 -0.42 3.81 10.05
N GLU A 56 0.28 2.69 9.81
CA GLU A 56 1.70 2.57 10.09
C GLU A 56 2.55 3.51 9.23
N ILE A 57 2.25 3.64 7.93
CA ILE A 57 2.92 4.62 7.06
C ILE A 57 2.70 6.04 7.58
N GLU A 58 1.48 6.37 8.00
CA GLU A 58 1.15 7.71 8.51
C GLU A 58 1.92 8.02 9.79
N ASN A 59 1.92 7.09 10.75
CA ASN A 59 2.70 7.21 11.98
C ASN A 59 4.19 7.36 11.70
N THR A 60 4.73 6.57 10.76
CA THR A 60 6.15 6.63 10.37
C THR A 60 6.50 7.96 9.71
N ILE A 61 5.62 8.51 8.87
CA ILE A 61 5.81 9.84 8.28
C ILE A 61 5.84 10.91 9.38
N GLU A 62 4.94 10.84 10.36
CA GLU A 62 4.93 11.79 11.48
C GLU A 62 6.18 11.67 12.36
N GLN A 63 6.66 10.46 12.63
CA GLN A 63 7.93 10.24 13.33
C GLN A 63 9.10 10.88 12.56
N LEU A 64 9.22 10.60 11.25
CA LEU A 64 10.30 11.17 10.43
C LEU A 64 10.25 12.72 10.38
N LYS A 65 9.05 13.31 10.42
CA LYS A 65 8.92 14.77 10.52
C LYS A 65 9.41 15.30 11.87
N LYS A 66 9.04 14.66 12.97
CA LYS A 66 9.52 15.02 14.32
C LYS A 66 11.04 14.90 14.43
N GLU A 67 11.62 13.91 13.78
CA GLU A 67 13.09 13.78 13.72
C GLU A 67 13.77 14.85 12.85
N ILE A 68 13.06 15.45 11.91
CA ILE A 68 13.56 16.56 11.09
C ILE A 68 13.42 17.88 11.87
N SER A 69 12.29 18.06 12.53
CA SER A 69 11.93 19.27 13.26
C SER A 69 11.15 18.87 14.50
N PRO A 70 11.80 18.78 15.68
CA PRO A 70 11.15 18.39 16.93
C PRO A 70 10.01 19.34 17.32
N ILE A 71 10.21 20.63 17.05
CA ILE A 71 9.19 21.68 17.08
C ILE A 71 8.66 21.81 15.65
N GLN A 72 7.35 21.98 15.43
CA GLN A 72 6.79 22.12 14.09
C GLN A 72 7.25 23.45 13.44
N ASP A 73 8.45 23.46 12.86
CA ASP A 73 8.97 24.59 12.11
C ASP A 73 8.42 24.53 10.68
N PRO A 74 7.55 25.49 10.28
CA PRO A 74 6.96 25.50 8.95
C PRO A 74 8.00 25.68 7.83
N LYS A 75 9.18 26.29 8.10
CA LYS A 75 10.24 26.44 7.09
C LYS A 75 10.91 25.11 6.78
N LEU A 76 11.22 24.32 7.81
CA LEU A 76 11.86 23.01 7.65
C LEU A 76 10.91 21.97 7.05
N LEU A 77 9.60 22.09 7.30
CA LEU A 77 8.58 21.19 6.78
C LEU A 77 7.91 21.66 5.47
N ALA A 78 8.28 22.84 4.94
CA ALA A 78 7.69 23.41 3.73
C ALA A 78 7.76 22.50 2.49
N PHE A 79 8.75 21.60 2.43
CA PHE A 79 8.88 20.64 1.34
C PHE A 79 7.76 19.59 1.34
N TYR A 80 7.12 19.36 2.48
CA TYR A 80 6.11 18.34 2.65
C TYR A 80 4.72 18.93 2.40
N LYS A 81 4.11 18.53 1.29
CA LYS A 81 2.69 18.79 1.00
C LYS A 81 1.93 17.46 0.98
N ARG A 82 1.03 17.28 1.96
CA ARG A 82 0.19 16.08 2.06
C ARG A 82 -0.69 16.00 0.82
N LYS A 83 -0.53 14.93 0.03
CA LYS A 83 -1.46 14.66 -1.07
C LYS A 83 -2.77 14.13 -0.51
N ARG A 84 -3.90 14.67 -0.95
CA ARG A 84 -5.21 14.15 -0.56
C ARG A 84 -5.39 12.74 -1.11
N CYS A 85 -5.91 11.85 -0.26
CA CYS A 85 -6.29 10.51 -0.66
C CYS A 85 -7.68 10.55 -1.30
N GLU A 86 -7.76 11.07 -2.52
CA GLU A 86 -9.01 11.19 -3.27
C GLU A 86 -8.99 10.23 -4.48
N LEU A 87 -10.15 9.67 -4.78
CA LEU A 87 -10.37 8.85 -5.96
C LEU A 87 -11.15 9.69 -6.98
N ASN A 88 -10.57 9.91 -8.15
CA ASN A 88 -11.24 10.62 -9.23
C ASN A 88 -12.50 9.83 -9.65
N HIS A 89 -13.60 10.54 -9.95
CA HIS A 89 -14.83 9.95 -10.48
C HIS A 89 -14.58 8.97 -11.64
N TYR A 90 -13.68 9.30 -12.57
CA TYR A 90 -13.29 8.39 -13.65
C TYR A 90 -12.57 7.13 -13.14
N TYR A 91 -11.75 7.25 -12.09
CA TYR A 91 -11.11 6.09 -11.47
C TYR A 91 -12.15 5.15 -10.87
N LEU A 92 -13.21 5.69 -10.27
CA LEU A 92 -14.29 4.91 -9.68
C LEU A 92 -15.06 4.14 -10.76
N LYS A 93 -15.48 4.80 -11.85
CA LYS A 93 -16.27 4.20 -12.94
C LYS A 93 -15.68 2.89 -13.47
N TYR A 94 -14.36 2.84 -13.66
CA TYR A 94 -13.67 1.65 -14.22
C TYR A 94 -13.23 0.61 -13.18
N LYS A 95 -13.44 0.89 -11.89
CA LYS A 95 -12.93 0.07 -10.78
C LYS A 95 -14.02 -0.51 -9.89
N MET A 96 -15.29 -0.33 -10.27
CA MET A 96 -16.44 -0.96 -9.62
C MET A 96 -16.49 -2.48 -9.83
N THR A 97 -15.84 -2.98 -10.88
CA THR A 97 -15.69 -4.42 -11.16
C THR A 97 -14.21 -4.76 -11.34
N GLU A 98 -13.70 -5.62 -10.46
CA GLU A 98 -12.31 -6.07 -10.48
C GLU A 98 -12.27 -7.59 -10.45
N SER A 99 -11.61 -8.16 -11.45
CA SER A 99 -11.40 -9.61 -11.50
C SER A 99 -10.30 -10.03 -10.54
N PHE A 100 -10.33 -11.31 -10.16
CA PHE A 100 -9.31 -11.92 -9.32
C PHE A 100 -7.89 -11.72 -9.88
N GLU A 101 -7.74 -11.90 -11.20
CA GLU A 101 -6.45 -11.71 -11.90
C GLU A 101 -5.93 -10.27 -11.77
N ARG A 102 -6.81 -9.27 -11.86
CA ARG A 102 -6.41 -7.86 -11.71
C ARG A 102 -5.97 -7.55 -10.29
N ILE A 103 -6.64 -8.13 -9.30
CA ILE A 103 -6.27 -8.00 -7.88
C ILE A 103 -4.92 -8.68 -7.63
N PHE A 104 -4.70 -9.86 -8.21
CA PHE A 104 -3.43 -10.57 -8.14
C PHE A 104 -2.28 -9.75 -8.74
N LYS A 105 -2.45 -9.25 -9.98
CA LYS A 105 -1.48 -8.36 -10.64
C LYS A 105 -1.20 -7.12 -9.80
N ARG A 106 -2.20 -6.56 -9.11
CA ARG A 106 -2.04 -5.40 -8.24
C ARG A 106 -1.18 -5.71 -7.01
N GLU A 107 -1.40 -6.84 -6.34
CA GLU A 107 -0.56 -7.29 -5.22
C GLU A 107 0.87 -7.57 -5.68
N LEU A 108 1.04 -8.24 -6.81
CA LEU A 108 2.37 -8.53 -7.38
C LEU A 108 3.13 -7.24 -7.70
N ASN A 109 2.45 -6.26 -8.31
CA ASN A 109 3.04 -4.97 -8.60
C ASN A 109 3.40 -4.21 -7.32
N SER A 110 2.64 -4.38 -6.23
CA SER A 110 2.94 -3.77 -4.93
C SER A 110 4.19 -4.43 -4.33
N TYR A 111 4.28 -5.75 -4.37
CA TYR A 111 5.46 -6.50 -3.92
C TYR A 111 6.74 -6.04 -4.64
N LYS A 112 6.71 -5.99 -5.98
CA LYS A 112 7.84 -5.48 -6.79
C LYS A 112 8.22 -4.05 -6.41
N LYS A 113 7.22 -3.20 -6.16
CA LYS A 113 7.45 -1.79 -5.78
C LYS A 113 8.09 -1.67 -4.41
N TYR A 114 7.71 -2.50 -3.45
CA TYR A 114 8.27 -2.48 -2.08
C TYR A 114 9.72 -2.94 -2.12
N GLN A 115 10.02 -3.99 -2.89
CA GLN A 115 11.40 -4.41 -3.14
C GLN A 115 12.25 -3.28 -3.74
N LYS A 116 11.72 -2.56 -4.74
CA LYS A 116 12.41 -1.39 -5.33
C LYS A 116 12.60 -0.25 -4.33
N TYR A 117 11.73 -0.10 -3.33
CA TYR A 117 11.83 0.97 -2.34
C TYR A 117 12.78 0.59 -1.21
N LEU A 118 12.84 -0.69 -0.83
CA LEU A 118 13.85 -1.22 0.09
C LEU A 118 15.28 -0.99 -0.42
N SER A 119 15.54 -1.03 -1.73
CA SER A 119 16.87 -0.72 -2.25
C SER A 119 17.19 0.78 -2.26
N LYS A 120 16.22 1.66 -1.99
CA LYS A 120 16.35 3.13 -2.08
C LYS A 120 16.29 3.83 -0.72
N ILE A 121 15.74 3.16 0.29
CA ILE A 121 15.54 3.71 1.63
C ILE A 121 16.60 3.11 2.56
N ASN A 122 17.38 3.98 3.19
CA ASN A 122 18.41 3.60 4.16
C ASN A 122 17.93 3.73 5.62
N HIS A 123 16.74 4.28 5.86
CA HIS A 123 16.21 4.46 7.20
C HIS A 123 15.79 3.11 7.81
N ALA A 124 16.46 2.66 8.88
CA ALA A 124 16.28 1.33 9.48
C ALA A 124 14.82 1.00 9.81
N CYS A 125 14.15 1.84 10.60
CA CYS A 125 12.75 1.66 10.99
C CYS A 125 11.80 1.56 9.77
N VAL A 126 12.06 2.35 8.71
CA VAL A 126 11.23 2.31 7.50
C VAL A 126 11.50 1.04 6.71
N ARG A 127 12.75 0.55 6.68
CA ARG A 127 13.09 -0.70 6.02
C ARG A 127 12.45 -1.89 6.73
N GLU A 128 12.48 -1.92 8.05
CA GLU A 128 11.83 -2.96 8.85
C GLU A 128 10.33 -3.01 8.56
N LEU A 129 9.66 -1.86 8.61
CA LEU A 129 8.25 -1.73 8.24
C LEU A 129 7.98 -2.28 6.83
N LEU A 130 8.77 -1.86 5.83
CA LEU A 130 8.59 -2.31 4.45
C LEU A 130 8.91 -3.80 4.25
N LEU A 131 9.87 -4.35 5.00
CA LEU A 131 10.20 -5.78 4.98
C LEU A 131 9.04 -6.59 5.52
N SER A 132 8.51 -6.23 6.70
CA SER A 132 7.35 -6.90 7.31
C SER A 132 6.17 -6.96 6.33
N HIS A 133 5.77 -5.82 5.77
CA HIS A 133 4.69 -5.75 4.78
C HIS A 133 4.99 -6.48 3.47
N LYS A 134 6.25 -6.51 3.04
CA LYS A 134 6.65 -7.30 1.87
C LYS A 134 6.46 -8.80 2.13
N HIS A 135 6.74 -9.28 3.35
CA HIS A 135 6.49 -10.67 3.72
C HIS A 135 5.00 -11.01 3.75
N GLU A 136 4.16 -10.10 4.24
CA GLU A 136 2.71 -10.26 4.18
C GLU A 136 2.20 -10.32 2.74
N LEU A 137 2.67 -9.43 1.87
CA LEU A 137 2.37 -9.46 0.44
C LEU A 137 2.74 -10.79 -0.20
N LYS A 138 3.90 -11.36 0.16
CA LYS A 138 4.32 -12.67 -0.33
C LYS A 138 3.37 -13.78 0.11
N LYS A 139 2.96 -13.78 1.38
CA LYS A 139 1.97 -14.73 1.92
C LYS A 139 0.63 -14.60 1.20
N ASN A 140 0.19 -13.37 0.91
CA ASN A 140 -1.03 -13.11 0.17
C ASN A 140 -0.98 -13.66 -1.26
N LEU A 141 0.12 -13.39 -1.98
CA LEU A 141 0.32 -13.90 -3.34
C LEU A 141 0.29 -15.44 -3.35
N GLN A 142 0.98 -16.08 -2.41
CA GLN A 142 0.90 -17.53 -2.25
C GLN A 142 -0.53 -17.99 -2.01
N LYS A 143 -1.27 -17.40 -1.05
CA LYS A 143 -2.68 -17.74 -0.82
C LYS A 143 -3.55 -17.58 -2.08
N MET A 144 -3.28 -16.53 -2.87
CA MET A 144 -3.99 -16.29 -4.14
C MET A 144 -3.64 -17.31 -5.23
N ASP A 145 -2.40 -17.81 -5.28
CA ASP A 145 -2.02 -18.87 -6.20
C ASP A 145 -2.64 -20.22 -5.81
N HIS A 146 -2.73 -20.49 -4.50
CA HIS A 146 -3.28 -21.74 -3.95
C HIS A 146 -4.80 -21.83 -4.06
N THR A 147 -5.52 -20.74 -4.31
CA THR A 147 -6.98 -20.80 -4.54
C THR A 147 -7.33 -21.48 -5.88
N GLY A 148 -6.35 -21.74 -6.75
CA GLY A 148 -6.56 -22.43 -8.04
C GLY A 148 -7.27 -21.58 -9.11
N LEU A 149 -7.85 -20.45 -8.73
CA LEU A 149 -8.63 -19.56 -9.61
C LEU A 149 -7.79 -18.87 -10.69
N GLY A 150 -6.47 -18.80 -10.51
CA GLY A 150 -5.55 -18.34 -11.57
C GLY A 150 -5.34 -19.37 -12.69
N LYS A 151 -5.61 -20.66 -12.42
CA LYS A 151 -5.49 -21.75 -13.41
C LYS A 151 -6.80 -22.02 -14.15
N PHE A 152 -7.93 -21.75 -13.53
CA PHE A 152 -9.24 -21.78 -14.17
C PHE A 152 -9.55 -20.40 -14.74
N GLN A 153 -8.92 -20.06 -15.86
CA GLN A 153 -9.49 -19.06 -16.75
C GLN A 153 -10.91 -19.54 -17.08
N ILE A 154 -11.85 -18.64 -16.83
CA ILE A 154 -13.27 -18.77 -17.12
C ILE A 154 -13.43 -19.27 -18.55
N ALA A 155 -14.02 -20.46 -18.71
CA ALA A 155 -14.64 -20.90 -19.95
C ALA A 155 -15.85 -20.00 -20.28
#